data_AF-A0A7X4E8X2-F1
#
_entry.id   AF-A0A7X4E8X2-F1
#
_cell.length_a   1.000
_cell.length_b   1.000
_cell.length_c   1.000
_cell.angle_alpha   90.00
_cell.angle_beta   90.00
_cell.angle_gamma   90.00
#
_symmetry.space_group_name_H-M   'P 1'
#
loop_
_entity.id
_entity.type
_entity.pdbx_description
1 polymer ?
#
loop_
_entity_poly.entity_id
_entity_poly.type
_entity_poly.pdbx_seq_one_letter_code
_entity_poly.pdbx_strand_id
1 'polypeptide(L)'
;MHLHSRHAVCSAVAALFVLAAAATADAQRGRVGGTVTDQDGNPLAGVTITATNPEANPPEFVTNTEDDGRYAVLGLASGQWTFRADCDVECGTANGQPRGFTPSEGPATVSQARTPPINFTLNRILHPLEQALGAEAVAGIDLDAIEAAQDAADAALNSGDYATAISGYEEILAQLPQLTQLYINIGNAHAVQNNHDEAVAAFDRALEDDPGNRDIQVARARTKMVAGTATPEELQLLEDQASSLDASREDLYNQGEQAFARGATEEAKDWYDKAISVDGNWEKPLFKRALVALNQGDIEAAKEYFQRVVDVAPNSEEGAQAQATLSALP
;
A
#
# COMPACT_ATOMS: atom_id res chain seq x y z
N MET A 1 -113.14 -39.23 20.43
CA MET A 1 -112.73 -40.58 20.86
C MET A 1 -111.30 -40.82 20.40
N HIS A 2 -110.42 -41.11 21.36
CA HIS A 2 -109.13 -41.82 21.27
C HIS A 2 -109.08 -42.92 20.16
N LEU A 3 -107.96 -43.37 19.56
CA LEU A 3 -106.50 -43.26 19.79
C LEU A 3 -105.77 -43.92 18.58
N HIS A 4 -104.53 -43.46 18.26
CA HIS A 4 -103.37 -44.22 17.70
C HIS A 4 -103.46 -44.73 16.22
N SER A 5 -102.41 -44.79 15.39
CA SER A 5 -100.97 -44.96 15.59
C SER A 5 -100.20 -44.54 14.32
N ARG A 6 -98.96 -44.08 14.47
CA ARG A 6 -97.98 -43.72 13.44
C ARG A 6 -97.30 -44.98 12.88
N HIS A 7 -96.78 -44.94 11.64
CA HIS A 7 -95.42 -45.41 11.23
C HIS A 7 -95.22 -45.21 9.72
N ALA A 8 -94.22 -44.42 9.33
CA ALA A 8 -93.67 -44.39 7.97
C ALA A 8 -92.15 -44.46 8.11
N VAL A 9 -91.53 -45.44 7.43
CA VAL A 9 -90.11 -45.76 7.50
C VAL A 9 -89.54 -45.96 6.09
N CYS A 10 -88.29 -45.54 5.92
CA CYS A 10 -87.32 -45.74 4.83
C CYS A 10 -87.48 -44.86 3.57
N SER A 11 -86.46 -44.19 3.03
CA SER A 11 -85.00 -44.46 3.05
C SER A 11 -84.15 -43.18 3.07
N ALA A 12 -82.97 -43.30 3.68
CA ALA A 12 -81.93 -42.27 3.79
C ALA A 12 -80.89 -42.37 2.66
N VAL A 13 -80.36 -41.22 2.23
CA VAL A 13 -79.01 -41.08 1.63
C VAL A 13 -78.40 -39.81 2.24
N ALA A 14 -77.27 -39.97 2.91
CA ALA A 14 -76.50 -38.90 3.55
C ALA A 14 -75.44 -38.36 2.58
N ALA A 15 -75.38 -37.04 2.41
CA ALA A 15 -74.25 -36.35 1.78
C ALA A 15 -73.58 -35.45 2.82
N LEU A 16 -72.36 -35.80 3.21
CA LEU A 16 -71.52 -35.02 4.11
C LEU A 16 -70.79 -33.95 3.27
N PHE A 17 -71.14 -32.67 3.46
CA PHE A 17 -70.34 -31.55 2.97
C PHE A 17 -69.34 -31.16 4.06
N VAL A 18 -68.05 -31.46 3.86
CA VAL A 18 -66.96 -30.90 4.65
C VAL A 18 -66.63 -29.54 4.04
N LEU A 19 -67.08 -28.45 4.68
CA LEU A 19 -66.53 -27.12 4.41
C LEU A 19 -65.12 -27.07 5.03
N ALA A 20 -64.09 -27.12 4.19
CA ALA A 20 -62.76 -26.70 4.58
C ALA A 20 -62.77 -25.17 4.71
N ALA A 21 -62.84 -24.66 5.94
CA ALA A 21 -62.54 -23.27 6.21
C ALA A 21 -61.04 -23.07 5.98
N ALA A 22 -60.67 -22.42 4.88
CA ALA A 22 -59.34 -21.85 4.74
C ALA A 22 -59.21 -20.71 5.75
N ALA A 23 -58.68 -21.02 6.93
CA ALA A 23 -58.24 -20.00 7.86
C ALA A 23 -57.10 -19.24 7.18
N THR A 24 -57.32 -17.96 6.85
CA THR A 24 -56.22 -17.04 6.56
C THR A 24 -55.47 -16.86 7.86
N ALA A 25 -54.41 -17.65 8.04
CA ALA A 25 -53.45 -17.47 9.11
C ALA A 25 -52.67 -16.17 8.81
N ASP A 26 -53.23 -15.03 9.24
CA ASP A 26 -52.42 -13.86 9.55
C ASP A 26 -51.60 -14.22 10.79
N ALA A 27 -50.50 -14.96 10.57
CA ALA A 27 -49.50 -15.17 11.59
C ALA A 27 -49.02 -13.78 12.01
N GLN A 28 -49.11 -13.45 13.30
CA GLN A 28 -48.49 -12.25 13.85
C GLN A 28 -46.98 -12.35 13.58
N ARG A 29 -46.54 -11.73 12.50
CA ARG A 29 -45.14 -11.74 12.08
C ARG A 29 -44.32 -10.92 13.07
N GLY A 30 -43.13 -11.40 13.40
CA GLY A 30 -42.22 -10.76 14.34
C GLY A 30 -41.71 -9.41 13.81
N ARG A 31 -41.51 -8.47 14.74
CA ARG A 31 -40.75 -7.24 14.53
C ARG A 31 -39.44 -7.37 15.28
N VAL A 32 -38.34 -7.16 14.57
CA VAL A 32 -37.00 -7.11 15.15
C VAL A 32 -36.40 -5.77 14.78
N GLY A 33 -35.71 -5.13 15.72
CA GLY A 33 -34.99 -3.89 15.46
C GLY A 33 -33.79 -3.78 16.37
N GLY A 34 -33.03 -2.71 16.18
CA GLY A 34 -31.86 -2.43 16.98
C GLY A 34 -31.13 -1.23 16.44
N THR A 35 -29.87 -1.09 16.82
CA THR A 35 -29.01 0.04 16.42
C THR A 35 -27.73 -0.45 15.79
N VAL A 36 -27.20 0.32 14.84
CA VAL A 36 -25.84 0.17 14.37
C VAL A 36 -25.02 1.38 14.82
N THR A 37 -23.88 1.11 15.44
CA THR A 37 -22.89 2.15 15.80
C THR A 37 -21.53 1.81 15.22
N ASP A 38 -20.64 2.80 15.17
CA ASP A 38 -19.20 2.55 15.02
C ASP A 38 -18.59 2.05 16.35
N GLN A 39 -17.28 1.77 16.33
CA GLN A 39 -16.52 1.34 17.51
C GLN A 39 -16.45 2.39 18.63
N ASP A 40 -16.75 3.66 18.34
CA ASP A 40 -16.75 4.78 19.30
C ASP A 40 -18.16 5.05 19.87
N GLY A 41 -19.17 4.30 19.40
CA GLY A 41 -20.57 4.40 19.83
C GLY A 41 -21.38 5.44 19.06
N ASN A 42 -20.83 6.04 17.99
CA ASN A 42 -21.58 6.96 17.15
C ASN A 42 -22.58 6.18 16.26
N PRO A 43 -23.82 6.66 16.11
CA PRO A 43 -24.79 6.01 15.24
C PRO A 43 -24.37 6.04 13.78
N LEU A 44 -24.60 4.94 13.05
CA LEU A 44 -24.32 4.83 11.61
C LEU A 44 -25.62 4.83 10.79
N ALA A 45 -25.78 5.85 9.96
CA ALA A 45 -26.90 6.00 9.04
C ALA A 45 -26.66 5.26 7.70
N GLY A 46 -27.73 4.78 7.06
CA GLY A 46 -27.66 4.14 5.74
C GLY A 46 -27.11 2.71 5.71
N VAL A 47 -26.70 2.14 6.85
CA VAL A 47 -26.19 0.76 6.94
C VAL A 47 -27.24 -0.21 6.46
N THR A 48 -26.87 -1.10 5.53
CA THR A 48 -27.76 -2.14 5.03
C THR A 48 -27.83 -3.28 6.03
N ILE A 49 -29.04 -3.58 6.48
CA ILE A 49 -29.35 -4.72 7.34
C ILE A 49 -30.07 -5.78 6.53
N THR A 50 -29.44 -6.95 6.45
CA THR A 50 -30.00 -8.12 5.77
C THR A 50 -30.32 -9.19 6.80
N ALA A 51 -31.58 -9.65 6.84
CA ALA A 51 -32.03 -10.78 7.64
C ALA A 51 -32.34 -11.96 6.73
N THR A 52 -31.64 -13.08 6.87
CA THR A 52 -31.82 -14.30 6.06
C THR A 52 -32.25 -15.50 6.89
N ASN A 53 -33.19 -16.26 6.33
CA ASN A 53 -33.61 -17.58 6.80
C ASN A 53 -34.05 -18.40 5.57
N PRO A 54 -33.22 -19.35 5.09
CA PRO A 54 -33.54 -20.17 3.91
C PRO A 54 -34.83 -21.00 4.03
N GLU A 55 -35.30 -21.25 5.26
CA GLU A 55 -36.51 -22.03 5.54
C GLU A 55 -37.77 -21.16 5.63
N ALA A 56 -37.62 -19.83 5.66
CA ALA A 56 -38.73 -18.87 5.74
C ALA A 56 -39.25 -18.45 4.35
N ASN A 57 -40.47 -17.91 4.32
CA ASN A 57 -41.04 -17.29 3.12
C ASN A 57 -41.64 -15.90 3.45
N PRO A 58 -41.05 -14.79 2.96
CA PRO A 58 -39.84 -14.75 2.13
C PRO A 58 -38.58 -15.14 2.93
N PRO A 59 -37.53 -15.65 2.26
CA PRO A 59 -36.31 -16.13 2.91
C PRO A 59 -35.34 -15.00 3.30
N GLU A 60 -35.59 -13.78 2.84
CA GLU A 60 -34.73 -12.62 3.05
C GLU A 60 -35.55 -11.34 3.23
N PHE A 61 -35.05 -10.47 4.09
CA PHE A 61 -35.53 -9.10 4.26
C PHE A 61 -34.34 -8.15 4.31
N VAL A 62 -34.49 -6.97 3.70
CA VAL A 62 -33.46 -5.93 3.68
C VAL A 62 -34.07 -4.61 4.15
N THR A 63 -33.34 -3.86 4.97
CA THR A 63 -33.67 -2.49 5.38
C THR A 63 -32.39 -1.69 5.57
N ASN A 64 -32.48 -0.37 5.63
CA ASN A 64 -31.35 0.49 6.02
C ASN A 64 -31.56 1.10 7.40
N THR A 65 -30.48 1.53 8.04
CA THR A 65 -30.56 2.34 9.27
C THR A 65 -30.95 3.79 8.96
N GLU A 66 -31.71 4.38 9.88
CA GLU A 66 -32.03 5.81 9.91
C GLU A 66 -30.83 6.65 10.39
N ASP A 67 -30.96 7.98 10.37
CA ASP A 67 -29.89 8.94 10.76
C ASP A 67 -29.35 8.71 12.18
N ASP A 68 -30.15 8.16 13.07
CA ASP A 68 -29.78 7.83 14.45
C ASP A 68 -29.30 6.38 14.64
N GLY A 69 -29.02 5.69 13.54
CA GLY A 69 -28.51 4.32 13.50
C GLY A 69 -29.55 3.24 13.80
N ARG A 70 -30.82 3.60 14.04
CA ARG A 70 -31.89 2.62 14.28
C ARG A 70 -32.35 1.94 13.00
N TYR A 71 -32.75 0.68 13.12
CA TYR A 71 -33.43 -0.05 12.06
C TYR A 71 -34.56 -0.92 12.61
N ALA A 72 -35.48 -1.33 11.74
CA ALA A 72 -36.49 -2.33 12.05
C ALA A 72 -36.80 -3.21 10.84
N VAL A 73 -36.73 -4.52 11.03
CA VAL A 73 -37.20 -5.52 10.06
C VAL A 73 -38.58 -6.01 10.50
N LEU A 74 -39.55 -5.89 9.60
CA LEU A 74 -40.95 -6.27 9.82
C LEU A 74 -41.27 -7.52 9.01
N GLY A 75 -42.07 -8.41 9.58
CA GLY A 75 -42.62 -9.52 8.80
C GLY A 75 -41.88 -10.86 8.97
N LEU A 76 -40.96 -10.95 9.92
CA LEU A 76 -40.14 -12.15 10.13
C LEU A 76 -40.96 -13.29 10.73
N ALA A 77 -40.87 -14.48 10.14
CA ALA A 77 -41.41 -15.70 10.75
C ALA A 77 -40.60 -16.08 11.99
N SER A 78 -41.23 -16.74 12.96
CA SER A 78 -40.50 -17.32 14.09
C SER A 78 -39.49 -18.35 13.59
N GLY A 79 -38.28 -18.34 14.11
CA GLY A 79 -37.22 -19.23 13.69
C GLY A 79 -35.84 -18.63 13.92
N GLN A 80 -34.80 -19.36 13.52
CA GLN A 80 -33.43 -18.86 13.53
C GLN A 80 -33.20 -18.04 12.25
N TRP A 81 -32.72 -16.82 12.41
CA TRP A 81 -32.35 -15.91 11.34
C TRP A 81 -30.88 -15.55 11.47
N THR A 82 -30.21 -15.25 10.37
CA THR A 82 -28.92 -14.57 10.37
C THR A 82 -29.15 -13.11 10.04
N PHE A 83 -28.67 -12.21 10.90
CA PHE A 83 -28.67 -10.79 10.63
C PHE A 83 -27.26 -10.34 10.27
N ARG A 84 -27.13 -9.56 9.21
CA ARG A 84 -25.88 -8.96 8.75
C ARG A 84 -26.08 -7.46 8.62
N ALA A 85 -25.16 -6.69 9.19
CA ALA A 85 -25.00 -5.27 8.97
C ALA A 85 -23.80 -5.05 8.05
N ASP A 86 -24.04 -4.41 6.91
CA ASP A 86 -23.06 -4.13 5.87
C ASP A 86 -23.12 -2.66 5.48
N CYS A 87 -21.95 -2.04 5.37
CA CYS A 87 -21.78 -0.61 5.22
C CYS A 87 -20.92 -0.39 3.98
N ASP A 88 -21.54 0.11 2.91
CA ASP A 88 -20.80 0.51 1.72
C ASP A 88 -20.11 1.87 1.96
N VAL A 89 -19.38 2.35 0.95
CA VAL A 89 -18.67 3.65 1.05
C VAL A 89 -19.60 4.85 1.29
N GLU A 90 -20.91 4.73 1.06
CA GLU A 90 -21.87 5.83 1.20
C GLU A 90 -22.54 5.89 2.59
N CYS A 91 -22.45 4.82 3.38
CA CYS A 91 -22.99 4.79 4.73
C CYS A 91 -22.19 5.69 5.71
N GLY A 92 -22.85 6.24 6.73
CA GLY A 92 -22.15 6.87 7.87
C GLY A 92 -21.34 8.14 7.55
N THR A 93 -21.67 8.88 6.49
CA THR A 93 -20.98 10.08 5.97
C THR A 93 -21.07 11.34 6.85
N ALA A 94 -21.04 11.18 8.17
CA ALA A 94 -20.76 12.30 9.07
C ALA A 94 -19.35 12.84 8.76
N ASN A 95 -19.30 14.03 8.15
CA ASN A 95 -18.10 14.76 7.68
C ASN A 95 -17.55 14.40 6.28
N GLY A 96 -18.37 13.79 5.42
CA GLY A 96 -18.12 13.80 3.97
C GLY A 96 -16.95 12.95 3.46
N GLN A 97 -16.38 12.08 4.29
CA GLN A 97 -15.45 11.05 3.82
C GLN A 97 -16.10 9.67 3.88
N PRO A 98 -16.02 8.86 2.80
CA PRO A 98 -16.49 7.49 2.82
C PRO A 98 -15.69 6.70 3.85
N ARG A 99 -16.37 6.14 4.86
CA ARG A 99 -15.75 5.28 5.86
C ARG A 99 -16.07 3.84 5.48
N GLY A 100 -15.10 3.10 4.98
CA GLY A 100 -15.25 1.64 4.89
C GLY A 100 -15.44 1.06 6.29
N PHE A 101 -16.37 0.12 6.46
CA PHE A 101 -16.50 -0.63 7.71
C PHE A 101 -16.47 -2.13 7.45
N THR A 102 -15.90 -2.89 8.38
CA THR A 102 -15.97 -4.34 8.33
C THR A 102 -17.40 -4.79 8.64
N PRO A 103 -18.07 -5.57 7.75
CA PRO A 103 -19.41 -6.08 8.01
C PRO A 103 -19.47 -6.92 9.28
N SER A 104 -20.63 -6.91 9.94
CA SER A 104 -20.87 -7.68 11.16
C SER A 104 -22.11 -8.54 10.99
N GLU A 105 -22.03 -9.81 11.35
CA GLU A 105 -23.16 -10.74 11.23
C GLU A 105 -23.26 -11.70 12.42
N GLY A 106 -24.48 -12.16 12.68
CA GLY A 106 -24.73 -13.12 13.75
C GLY A 106 -26.12 -13.74 13.70
N PRO A 107 -26.28 -14.93 14.30
CA PRO A 107 -27.58 -15.59 14.38
C PRO A 107 -28.45 -14.94 15.46
N ALA A 108 -29.76 -14.90 15.24
CA ALA A 108 -30.76 -14.49 16.22
C ALA A 108 -32.04 -15.31 16.10
N THR A 109 -32.62 -15.64 17.25
CA THR A 109 -33.91 -16.34 17.31
C THR A 109 -35.05 -15.34 17.31
N VAL A 110 -35.85 -15.35 16.25
CA VAL A 110 -37.06 -14.55 16.14
C VAL A 110 -38.23 -15.33 16.70
N SER A 111 -39.07 -14.69 17.52
CA SER A 111 -40.29 -15.29 18.06
C SER A 111 -41.45 -14.31 18.04
N GLN A 112 -42.68 -14.82 18.16
CA GLN A 112 -43.92 -14.01 18.26
C GLN A 112 -44.04 -13.27 19.60
N ALA A 113 -43.20 -13.58 20.58
CA ALA A 113 -43.09 -12.83 21.82
C ALA A 113 -42.18 -11.60 21.59
N ARG A 114 -41.48 -11.16 22.64
CA ARG A 114 -40.49 -10.10 22.51
C ARG A 114 -39.16 -10.69 22.05
N THR A 115 -38.73 -10.33 20.84
CA THR A 115 -37.34 -10.56 20.40
C THR A 115 -36.47 -9.42 20.95
N PRO A 116 -35.34 -9.69 21.64
CA PRO A 116 -34.41 -8.64 22.07
C PRO A 116 -33.89 -7.81 20.88
N PRO A 117 -33.49 -6.55 21.11
CA PRO A 117 -32.89 -5.77 20.05
C PRO A 117 -31.55 -6.39 19.62
N ILE A 118 -31.30 -6.37 18.31
CA ILE A 118 -30.05 -6.84 17.73
C ILE A 118 -29.23 -5.60 17.39
N ASN A 119 -28.19 -5.34 18.16
CA ASN A 119 -27.33 -4.18 17.94
C ASN A 119 -26.04 -4.64 17.27
N PHE A 120 -25.56 -3.82 16.33
CA PHE A 120 -24.29 -4.02 15.66
C PHE A 120 -23.33 -2.90 16.04
N THR A 121 -22.06 -3.28 16.16
CA THR A 121 -20.94 -2.34 16.21
C THR A 121 -20.04 -2.68 15.04
N LEU A 122 -19.85 -1.73 14.13
CA LEU A 122 -19.00 -1.89 12.97
C LEU A 122 -17.64 -1.22 13.24
N ASN A 123 -16.57 -1.89 12.82
CA ASN A 123 -15.22 -1.36 12.96
C ASN A 123 -14.81 -0.68 11.65
N ARG A 124 -14.36 0.56 11.75
CA ARG A 124 -13.86 1.31 10.59
C ARG A 124 -12.61 0.64 10.01
N ILE A 125 -12.55 0.58 8.69
CA ILE A 125 -11.37 0.23 7.90
C ILE A 125 -10.59 1.53 7.70
N LEU A 126 -9.38 1.60 8.24
CA LEU A 126 -8.52 2.78 8.11
C LEU A 126 -7.81 2.74 6.76
N HIS A 127 -7.70 3.89 6.11
CA HIS A 127 -6.78 4.07 5.00
C HIS A 127 -5.34 3.83 5.47
N PRO A 128 -4.43 3.24 4.67
CA PRO A 128 -3.04 3.00 5.07
C PRO A 128 -2.33 4.25 5.61
N LEU A 129 -2.54 5.40 4.97
CA LEU A 129 -2.01 6.70 5.44
C LEU A 129 -2.59 7.12 6.79
N GLU A 130 -3.88 6.88 7.04
CA GLU A 130 -4.48 7.14 8.37
C GLU A 130 -3.89 6.20 9.41
N GLN A 131 -3.66 4.93 9.07
CA GLN A 131 -3.03 3.97 9.97
C GLN A 131 -1.60 4.37 10.33
N ALA A 132 -0.85 4.90 9.36
CA ALA A 132 0.55 5.31 9.55
C ALA A 132 0.68 6.66 10.29
N LEU A 133 -0.16 7.64 9.96
CA LEU A 133 -0.02 9.02 10.41
C LEU A 133 -1.00 9.41 11.53
N GLY A 134 -2.06 8.64 11.71
CA GLY A 134 -3.15 8.90 12.64
C GLY A 134 -4.24 9.81 12.05
N ALA A 135 -5.45 9.71 12.64
CA ALA A 135 -6.65 10.40 12.17
C ALA A 135 -6.53 11.93 12.12
N GLU A 136 -5.75 12.53 13.03
CA GLU A 136 -5.56 13.97 13.09
C GLU A 136 -4.70 14.49 11.92
N ALA A 137 -3.64 13.76 11.58
CA ALA A 137 -2.72 14.16 10.52
C ALA A 137 -3.39 14.15 9.12
N VAL A 138 -4.38 13.28 8.93
CA VAL A 138 -5.09 13.11 7.67
C VAL A 138 -6.45 13.80 7.62
N ALA A 139 -6.83 14.53 8.68
CA ALA A 139 -8.15 15.10 8.80
C ALA A 139 -8.45 16.12 7.68
N GLY A 140 -9.47 15.84 6.87
CA GLY A 140 -9.88 16.70 5.76
C GLY A 140 -9.01 16.57 4.50
N ILE A 141 -8.10 15.59 4.45
CA ILE A 141 -7.28 15.29 3.28
C ILE A 141 -7.97 14.19 2.46
N ASP A 142 -8.05 14.39 1.15
CA ASP A 142 -8.52 13.37 0.22
C ASP A 142 -7.41 12.31 0.02
N LEU A 143 -7.49 11.24 0.81
CA LEU A 143 -6.44 10.21 0.86
C LEU A 143 -6.35 9.38 -0.43
N ASP A 144 -7.47 9.16 -1.12
CA ASP A 144 -7.49 8.45 -2.40
C ASP A 144 -6.81 9.31 -3.48
N ALA A 145 -6.99 10.63 -3.45
CA ALA A 145 -6.28 11.55 -4.33
C ALA A 145 -4.77 11.60 -4.02
N ILE A 146 -4.37 11.51 -2.75
CA ILE A 146 -2.95 11.39 -2.36
C ILE A 146 -2.34 10.10 -2.91
N GLU A 147 -3.02 8.97 -2.75
CA GLU A 147 -2.54 7.67 -3.27
C GLU A 147 -2.35 7.73 -4.79
N ALA A 148 -3.36 8.22 -5.52
CA ALA A 148 -3.27 8.38 -6.97
C ALA A 148 -2.15 9.34 -7.42
N ALA A 149 -1.93 10.43 -6.67
CA ALA A 149 -0.83 11.37 -6.93
C ALA A 149 0.53 10.71 -6.68
N GLN A 150 0.66 9.90 -5.63
CA GLN A 150 1.89 9.19 -5.32
C GLN A 150 2.23 8.16 -6.39
N ASP A 151 1.24 7.38 -6.84
CA ASP A 151 1.41 6.41 -7.94
C ASP A 151 1.90 7.09 -9.23
N ALA A 152 1.38 8.27 -9.55
CA ALA A 152 1.81 9.06 -10.70
C ALA A 152 3.26 9.57 -10.54
N ALA A 153 3.62 10.05 -9.36
CA ALA A 153 4.98 10.50 -9.06
C ALA A 153 6.00 9.35 -9.08
N ASP A 154 5.64 8.19 -8.53
CA ASP A 154 6.45 6.97 -8.58
C ASP A 154 6.64 6.47 -10.02
N ALA A 155 5.59 6.52 -10.84
CA ALA A 155 5.69 6.20 -12.27
C ALA A 155 6.64 7.17 -13.00
N ALA A 156 6.57 8.47 -12.71
CA ALA A 156 7.49 9.46 -13.26
C ALA A 156 8.93 9.18 -12.83
N LEU A 157 9.16 8.89 -11.55
CA LEU A 157 10.49 8.54 -11.01
C LEU A 157 11.08 7.32 -11.72
N ASN A 158 10.29 6.26 -11.88
CA ASN A 158 10.69 5.02 -12.55
C ASN A 158 10.99 5.22 -14.05
N SER A 159 10.34 6.20 -14.69
CA SER A 159 10.59 6.55 -16.09
C SER A 159 11.80 7.48 -16.29
N GLY A 160 12.40 7.97 -15.20
CA GLY A 160 13.49 8.96 -15.23
C GLY A 160 13.03 10.40 -15.44
N ASP A 161 11.73 10.66 -15.43
CA ASP A 161 11.19 12.03 -15.39
C ASP A 161 11.23 12.57 -13.96
N TYR A 162 12.45 12.84 -13.51
CA TYR A 162 12.74 13.30 -12.15
C TYR A 162 12.06 14.64 -11.83
N ALA A 163 11.89 15.53 -12.80
CA ALA A 163 11.26 16.84 -12.57
C ALA A 163 9.77 16.67 -12.22
N THR A 164 9.04 15.85 -12.97
CA THR A 164 7.63 15.54 -12.68
C THR A 164 7.50 14.78 -11.36
N ALA A 165 8.38 13.81 -11.09
CA ALA A 165 8.38 13.05 -9.84
C ALA A 165 8.55 13.96 -8.62
N ILE A 166 9.57 14.83 -8.64
CA ILE A 166 9.85 15.78 -7.54
C ILE A 166 8.64 16.69 -7.30
N SER A 167 8.08 17.30 -8.35
CA SER A 167 6.90 18.16 -8.22
C SER A 167 5.71 17.44 -7.61
N GLY A 168 5.44 16.19 -8.04
CA GLY A 168 4.34 15.39 -7.49
C GLY A 168 4.55 15.05 -6.01
N TYR A 169 5.76 14.67 -5.62
CA TYR A 169 6.09 14.43 -4.21
C TYR A 169 5.99 15.69 -3.35
N GLU A 170 6.43 16.84 -3.85
CA GLU A 170 6.31 18.13 -3.14
C GLU A 170 4.84 18.52 -2.91
N GLU A 171 3.96 18.29 -3.88
CA GLU A 171 2.52 18.53 -3.73
C GLU A 171 1.87 17.64 -2.65
N ILE A 172 2.32 16.38 -2.55
CA ILE A 172 1.88 15.47 -1.48
C ILE A 172 2.42 15.95 -0.13
N LEU A 173 3.71 16.27 -0.05
CA LEU A 173 4.38 16.73 1.17
C LEU A 173 3.84 18.06 1.69
N ALA A 174 3.26 18.90 0.83
CA ALA A 174 2.56 20.11 1.24
C ALA A 174 1.32 19.82 2.10
N GLN A 175 0.73 18.63 1.98
CA GLN A 175 -0.41 18.16 2.77
C GLN A 175 0.03 17.22 3.90
N LEU A 176 1.00 16.34 3.63
CA LEU A 176 1.48 15.31 4.55
C LEU A 176 3.02 15.39 4.71
N PRO A 177 3.53 16.38 5.46
CA PRO A 177 4.97 16.63 5.58
C PRO A 177 5.73 15.57 6.38
N GLN A 178 5.04 14.59 6.95
CA GLN A 178 5.62 13.49 7.74
C GLN A 178 5.97 12.26 6.89
N LEU A 179 5.72 12.29 5.58
CA LEU A 179 6.05 11.17 4.69
C LEU A 179 7.55 11.14 4.36
N THR A 180 8.35 10.66 5.32
CA THR A 180 9.83 10.58 5.25
C THR A 180 10.34 9.98 3.94
N GLN A 181 9.67 8.93 3.45
CA GLN A 181 10.05 8.22 2.23
C GLN A 181 10.04 9.12 0.99
N LEU A 182 9.15 10.12 0.93
CA LEU A 182 9.08 11.03 -0.21
C LEU A 182 10.29 11.98 -0.26
N TYR A 183 10.79 12.43 0.90
CA TYR A 183 12.05 13.19 0.94
C TYR A 183 13.25 12.36 0.48
N ILE A 184 13.28 11.06 0.79
CA ILE A 184 14.32 10.15 0.28
C ILE A 184 14.24 10.06 -1.25
N ASN A 185 13.04 9.91 -1.81
CA ASN A 185 12.83 9.84 -3.26
C ASN A 185 13.22 11.14 -3.96
N ILE A 186 12.84 12.30 -3.39
CA ILE A 186 13.27 13.62 -3.87
C ILE A 186 14.80 13.76 -3.83
N GLY A 187 15.42 13.37 -2.71
CA GLY A 187 16.87 13.43 -2.55
C GLY A 187 17.62 12.59 -3.60
N ASN A 188 17.14 11.36 -3.84
CA ASN A 188 17.68 10.48 -4.87
C ASN A 188 17.50 11.07 -6.28
N ALA A 189 16.32 11.62 -6.59
CA ALA A 189 16.05 12.23 -7.88
C ALA A 189 16.97 13.43 -8.15
N HIS A 190 17.15 14.31 -7.17
CA HIS A 190 18.09 15.43 -7.26
C HIS A 190 19.55 14.97 -7.38
N ALA A 191 19.94 13.91 -6.67
CA ALA A 191 21.29 13.37 -6.74
C ALA A 191 21.62 12.87 -8.16
N VAL A 192 20.68 12.18 -8.82
CA VAL A 192 20.84 11.73 -10.22
C VAL A 192 20.93 12.92 -11.19
N GLN A 193 20.20 14.00 -10.93
CA GLN A 193 20.26 15.23 -11.72
C GLN A 193 21.52 16.08 -11.45
N ASN A 194 22.37 15.68 -10.50
CA ASN A 194 23.51 16.45 -9.99
C ASN A 194 23.13 17.77 -9.29
N ASN A 195 21.89 17.87 -8.80
CA ASN A 195 21.42 18.95 -7.94
C ASN A 195 21.81 18.63 -6.49
N HIS A 196 23.10 18.71 -6.19
CA HIS A 196 23.66 18.15 -4.96
C HIS A 196 23.16 18.84 -3.68
N ASP A 197 22.97 20.16 -3.71
CA ASP A 197 22.52 20.91 -2.53
C ASP A 197 21.07 20.56 -2.17
N GLU A 198 20.20 20.49 -3.17
CA GLU A 198 18.80 20.08 -3.01
C GLU A 198 18.67 18.62 -2.57
N ALA A 199 19.50 17.74 -3.12
CA ALA A 199 19.56 16.34 -2.71
C ALA A 199 19.95 16.20 -1.23
N VAL A 200 21.00 16.90 -0.79
CA VAL A 200 21.44 16.91 0.61
C VAL A 200 20.36 17.47 1.52
N ALA A 201 19.68 18.56 1.14
CA ALA A 201 18.59 19.13 1.92
C ALA A 201 17.42 18.16 2.12
N ALA A 202 17.04 17.42 1.07
CA ALA A 202 15.99 16.41 1.16
C ALA A 202 16.40 15.24 2.07
N PHE A 203 17.64 14.75 1.96
CA PHE A 203 18.14 13.72 2.87
C PHE A 203 18.26 14.21 4.32
N ASP A 204 18.68 15.45 4.54
CA ASP A 204 18.72 16.06 5.87
C ASP A 204 17.33 16.08 6.49
N ARG A 205 16.30 16.47 5.73
CA ARG A 205 14.91 16.42 6.20
C ARG A 205 14.44 15.00 6.52
N ALA A 206 14.81 14.01 5.72
CA ALA A 206 14.48 12.61 6.02
C ALA A 206 15.18 12.09 7.30
N LEU A 207 16.42 12.51 7.54
CA LEU A 207 17.19 12.19 8.74
C LEU A 207 16.68 12.88 10.01
N GLU A 208 15.83 13.91 9.91
CA GLU A 208 15.18 14.48 11.10
C GLU A 208 14.25 13.48 11.78
N ASP A 209 13.59 12.61 10.99
CA ASP A 209 12.65 11.60 11.50
C ASP A 209 13.38 10.32 11.96
N ASP A 210 14.40 9.88 11.21
CA ASP A 210 15.27 8.75 11.60
C ASP A 210 16.76 9.12 11.44
N PRO A 211 17.36 9.78 12.45
CA PRO A 211 18.77 10.17 12.40
C PRO A 211 19.73 8.99 12.29
N GLY A 212 19.28 7.77 12.63
CA GLY A 212 20.09 6.55 12.62
C GLY A 212 20.02 5.78 11.31
N ASN A 213 19.25 6.25 10.32
CA ASN A 213 19.06 5.54 9.08
C ASN A 213 20.35 5.50 8.24
N ARG A 214 21.05 4.36 8.27
CA ARG A 214 22.33 4.20 7.59
C ARG A 214 22.22 4.41 6.08
N ASP A 215 21.14 3.97 5.45
CA ASP A 215 20.98 4.09 4.00
C ASP A 215 20.86 5.55 3.56
N ILE A 216 20.10 6.36 4.31
CA ILE A 216 19.99 7.81 4.05
C ILE A 216 21.32 8.52 4.33
N GLN A 217 22.02 8.15 5.41
CA GLN A 217 23.35 8.70 5.71
C GLN A 217 24.35 8.40 4.59
N VAL A 218 24.35 7.17 4.05
CA VAL A 218 25.19 6.76 2.91
C VAL A 218 24.81 7.52 1.65
N ALA A 219 23.52 7.64 1.31
CA ALA A 219 23.05 8.38 0.14
C ALA A 219 23.48 9.86 0.18
N ARG A 220 23.33 10.50 1.34
CA ARG A 220 23.79 11.86 1.59
C ARG A 220 25.31 12.00 1.50
N ALA A 221 26.07 11.09 2.14
CA ALA A 221 27.52 11.08 2.09
C ALA A 221 28.05 10.91 0.65
N ARG A 222 27.45 10.00 -0.13
CA ARG A 222 27.79 9.83 -1.57
C ARG A 222 27.52 11.11 -2.35
N THR A 223 26.39 11.76 -2.11
CA THR A 223 26.03 13.02 -2.77
C THR A 223 27.05 14.12 -2.46
N LYS A 224 27.42 14.29 -1.20
CA LYS A 224 28.45 15.23 -0.78
C LYS A 224 29.84 14.89 -1.30
N MET A 225 30.17 13.61 -1.43
CA MET A 225 31.45 13.17 -2.00
C MET A 225 31.55 13.60 -3.46
N VAL A 226 30.49 13.39 -4.25
CA VAL A 226 30.43 13.84 -5.66
C VAL A 226 30.51 15.38 -5.75
N ALA A 227 29.84 16.09 -4.83
CA ALA A 227 29.92 17.54 -4.74
C ALA A 227 31.27 18.09 -4.22
N GLY A 228 32.17 17.22 -3.72
CA GLY A 228 33.44 17.62 -3.12
C GLY A 228 33.32 18.26 -1.73
N THR A 229 32.20 18.05 -1.03
CA THR A 229 31.88 18.66 0.28
C THR A 229 31.77 17.64 1.42
N ALA A 230 32.04 16.36 1.16
CA ALA A 230 31.98 15.31 2.19
C ALA A 230 33.02 15.51 3.30
N THR A 231 32.62 15.26 4.54
CA THR A 231 33.53 15.29 5.70
C THR A 231 34.35 13.99 5.80
N PRO A 232 35.49 13.98 6.54
CA PRO A 232 36.24 12.76 6.77
C PRO A 232 35.41 11.62 7.38
N GLU A 233 34.45 11.94 8.25
CA GLU A 233 33.55 10.96 8.86
C GLU A 233 32.58 10.37 7.83
N GLU A 234 32.04 11.21 6.94
CA GLU A 234 31.18 10.76 5.84
C GLU A 234 31.96 9.89 4.85
N LEU A 235 33.21 10.22 4.56
CA LEU A 235 34.09 9.41 3.72
C LEU A 235 34.41 8.05 4.37
N GLN A 236 34.68 8.02 5.68
CA GLN A 236 34.87 6.77 6.42
C GLN A 236 33.61 5.90 6.40
N LEU A 237 32.42 6.51 6.55
CA LEU A 237 31.15 5.79 6.44
C LEU A 237 31.01 5.08 5.08
N LEU A 238 31.40 5.74 3.99
CA LEU A 238 31.38 5.15 2.65
C LEU A 238 32.37 4.00 2.50
N GLU A 239 33.57 4.11 3.09
CA GLU A 239 34.57 3.04 3.08
C GLU A 239 34.08 1.82 3.87
N ASP A 240 33.48 2.04 5.04
CA ASP A 240 32.87 0.99 5.85
C ASP A 240 31.72 0.29 5.09
N GLN A 241 30.91 1.06 4.34
CA GLN A 241 29.86 0.52 3.49
C GLN A 241 30.42 -0.37 2.37
N ALA A 242 31.46 0.09 1.67
CA ALA A 242 32.11 -0.66 0.60
C ALA A 242 32.88 -1.89 1.11
N SER A 243 33.25 -1.91 2.38
CA SER A 243 33.89 -3.05 3.04
C SER A 243 32.90 -4.05 3.63
N SER A 244 31.60 -3.75 3.58
CA SER A 244 30.56 -4.62 4.12
C SER A 244 30.23 -5.79 3.18
N LEU A 245 29.51 -6.80 3.70
CA LEU A 245 29.05 -7.93 2.90
C LEU A 245 27.99 -7.53 1.87
N ASP A 246 27.28 -6.43 2.11
CA ASP A 246 26.21 -5.90 1.26
C ASP A 246 26.71 -4.78 0.34
N ALA A 247 28.03 -4.65 0.16
CA ALA A 247 28.62 -3.65 -0.71
C ALA A 247 28.13 -3.83 -2.16
N SER A 248 27.59 -2.77 -2.75
CA SER A 248 27.23 -2.76 -4.16
C SER A 248 28.48 -2.67 -5.05
N ARG A 249 28.37 -3.04 -6.33
CA ARG A 249 29.47 -2.81 -7.29
C ARG A 249 29.82 -1.32 -7.36
N GLU A 250 28.81 -0.44 -7.28
CA GLU A 250 28.97 1.00 -7.27
C GLU A 250 29.75 1.49 -6.03
N ASP A 251 29.53 0.90 -4.84
CA ASP A 251 30.31 1.21 -3.64
C ASP A 251 31.80 0.93 -3.83
N LEU A 252 32.12 -0.26 -4.35
CA LEU A 252 33.51 -0.67 -4.61
C LEU A 252 34.19 0.25 -5.62
N TYR A 253 33.49 0.59 -6.71
CA TYR A 253 34.00 1.51 -7.72
C TYR A 253 34.25 2.92 -7.16
N ASN A 254 33.30 3.43 -6.36
CA ASN A 254 33.42 4.75 -5.75
C ASN A 254 34.61 4.85 -4.79
N GLN A 255 34.93 3.77 -4.05
CA GLN A 255 36.17 3.72 -3.25
C GLN A 255 37.42 3.76 -4.12
N GLY A 256 37.40 3.07 -5.27
CA GLY A 256 38.48 3.15 -6.25
C GLY A 256 38.70 4.58 -6.75
N GLU A 257 37.63 5.28 -7.13
CA GLU A 257 37.68 6.68 -7.55
C GLU A 257 38.23 7.59 -6.45
N GLN A 258 37.82 7.38 -5.20
CA GLN A 258 38.30 8.15 -4.06
C GLN A 258 39.79 7.92 -3.78
N ALA A 259 40.24 6.67 -3.79
CA ALA A 259 41.65 6.32 -3.67
C ALA A 259 42.48 6.93 -4.82
N PHE A 260 41.97 6.85 -6.04
CA PHE A 260 42.61 7.43 -7.22
C PHE A 260 42.75 8.96 -7.11
N ALA A 261 41.69 9.65 -6.68
CA ALA A 261 41.70 11.10 -6.46
C ALA A 261 42.70 11.54 -5.38
N ARG A 262 42.95 10.70 -4.37
CA ARG A 262 44.00 10.91 -3.35
C ARG A 262 45.42 10.57 -3.84
N GLY A 263 45.55 10.03 -5.05
CA GLY A 263 46.83 9.55 -5.61
C GLY A 263 47.28 8.20 -5.04
N ALA A 264 46.42 7.50 -4.31
CA ALA A 264 46.69 6.17 -3.78
C ALA A 264 46.44 5.10 -4.86
N THR A 265 47.28 5.11 -5.91
CA THR A 265 47.08 4.33 -7.13
C THR A 265 47.00 2.81 -6.90
N GLU A 266 47.77 2.25 -5.96
CA GLU A 266 47.67 0.82 -5.61
C GLU A 266 46.37 0.49 -4.86
N GLU A 267 45.91 1.38 -3.98
CA GLU A 267 44.63 1.17 -3.28
C GLU A 267 43.45 1.28 -4.26
N ALA A 268 43.51 2.24 -5.18
CA ALA A 268 42.52 2.39 -6.24
C ALA A 268 42.43 1.13 -7.11
N LYS A 269 43.58 0.57 -7.48
CA LYS A 269 43.70 -0.70 -8.19
C LYS A 269 42.95 -1.82 -7.48
N ASP A 270 43.21 -2.01 -6.19
CA ASP A 270 42.59 -3.07 -5.39
C ASP A 270 41.06 -2.91 -5.34
N TRP A 271 40.55 -1.69 -5.21
CA TRP A 271 39.12 -1.41 -5.22
C TRP A 271 38.47 -1.63 -6.59
N TYR A 272 39.12 -1.21 -7.68
CA TYR A 272 38.62 -1.49 -9.02
C TYR A 272 38.62 -2.99 -9.32
N ASP A 273 39.66 -3.73 -8.88
CA ASP A 273 39.72 -5.19 -9.05
C ASP A 273 38.58 -5.88 -8.26
N LYS A 274 38.22 -5.39 -7.07
CA LYS A 274 37.02 -5.85 -6.34
C LYS A 274 35.73 -5.55 -7.12
N ALA A 275 35.55 -4.34 -7.66
CA ALA A 275 34.39 -4.00 -8.47
C ALA A 275 34.27 -4.91 -9.73
N ILE A 276 35.40 -5.17 -10.40
CA ILE A 276 35.49 -6.09 -11.56
C ILE A 276 35.14 -7.52 -11.17
N SER A 277 35.50 -7.96 -9.95
CA SER A 277 35.17 -9.31 -9.48
C SER A 277 33.68 -9.50 -9.20
N VAL A 278 32.97 -8.42 -8.84
CA VAL A 278 31.51 -8.43 -8.67
C VAL A 278 30.81 -8.36 -10.03
N ASP A 279 31.28 -7.48 -10.92
CA ASP A 279 30.75 -7.35 -12.29
C ASP A 279 31.88 -7.19 -13.32
N GLY A 280 32.27 -8.32 -13.92
CA GLY A 280 33.38 -8.37 -14.87
C GLY A 280 33.07 -7.78 -16.25
N ASN A 281 31.81 -7.44 -16.52
CA ASN A 281 31.36 -6.82 -17.77
C ASN A 281 31.10 -5.32 -17.64
N TRP A 282 31.31 -4.76 -16.45
CA TRP A 282 31.15 -3.33 -16.23
C TRP A 282 32.37 -2.55 -16.71
N GLU A 283 32.17 -1.72 -17.72
CA GLU A 283 33.23 -1.02 -18.44
C GLU A 283 33.97 0.02 -17.60
N LYS A 284 33.28 0.67 -16.64
CA LYS A 284 33.86 1.76 -15.84
C LYS A 284 35.06 1.33 -15.00
N PRO A 285 34.98 0.31 -14.11
CA PRO A 285 36.14 -0.12 -13.35
C PRO A 285 37.23 -0.73 -14.25
N LEU A 286 36.88 -1.38 -15.37
CA LEU A 286 37.86 -1.87 -16.35
C LEU A 286 38.67 -0.73 -16.97
N PHE A 287 37.99 0.34 -17.39
CA PHE A 287 38.61 1.52 -17.95
C PHE A 287 39.53 2.21 -16.95
N LYS A 288 39.07 2.39 -15.71
CA LYS A 288 39.89 2.97 -14.63
C LYS A 288 41.10 2.11 -14.30
N ARG A 289 40.93 0.78 -14.28
CA ARG A 289 42.02 -0.17 -14.06
C ARG A 289 43.09 -0.11 -15.17
N ALA A 290 42.68 0.11 -16.42
CA ALA A 290 43.58 0.34 -17.55
C ALA A 290 44.39 1.65 -17.39
N LEU A 291 43.73 2.74 -16.96
CA LEU A 291 44.40 4.02 -16.68
C LEU A 291 45.40 3.90 -15.52
N VAL A 292 45.06 3.14 -14.48
CA VAL A 292 45.99 2.83 -13.38
C VAL A 292 47.21 2.08 -13.89
N ALA A 293 47.04 1.07 -14.75
CA ALA A 293 48.14 0.33 -15.35
C ALA A 293 49.05 1.23 -16.22
N LEU A 294 48.46 2.15 -17.00
CA LEU A 294 49.23 3.16 -17.75
C LEU A 294 50.06 4.06 -16.84
N ASN A 295 49.48 4.53 -15.73
CA ASN A 295 50.19 5.36 -14.74
C ASN A 295 51.38 4.60 -14.13
N GLN A 296 51.22 3.29 -13.91
CA GLN A 296 52.28 2.41 -13.42
C GLN A 296 53.33 2.05 -14.51
N GLY A 297 53.10 2.39 -15.77
CA GLY A 297 53.96 2.03 -16.90
C GLY A 297 53.78 0.58 -17.38
N ASP A 298 52.77 -0.14 -16.89
CA ASP A 298 52.43 -1.49 -17.34
C ASP A 298 51.54 -1.41 -18.60
N ILE A 299 52.20 -1.18 -19.73
CA ILE A 299 51.53 -1.00 -21.03
C ILE A 299 50.76 -2.24 -21.46
N GLU A 300 51.28 -3.44 -21.15
CA GLU A 300 50.64 -4.69 -21.56
C GLU A 300 49.34 -4.93 -20.77
N ALA A 301 49.36 -4.73 -19.45
CA ALA A 301 48.13 -4.79 -18.66
C ALA A 301 47.13 -3.70 -19.08
N ALA A 302 47.59 -2.49 -19.37
CA ALA A 302 46.72 -1.41 -19.85
C ALA A 302 45.99 -1.80 -21.15
N LYS A 303 46.70 -2.37 -22.13
CA LYS A 303 46.11 -2.87 -23.37
C LYS A 303 45.08 -3.95 -23.11
N GLU A 304 45.36 -4.90 -22.22
CA GLU A 304 44.42 -5.97 -21.87
C GLU A 304 43.10 -5.39 -21.33
N TYR A 305 43.16 -4.49 -20.36
CA TYR A 305 41.95 -3.91 -19.78
C TYR A 305 41.20 -3.00 -20.76
N PHE A 306 41.88 -2.17 -21.57
CA PHE A 306 41.20 -1.40 -22.60
C PHE A 306 40.54 -2.31 -23.65
N GLN A 307 41.16 -3.43 -24.02
CA GLN A 307 40.55 -4.36 -24.96
C GLN A 307 39.26 -4.94 -24.37
N ARG A 308 39.27 -5.31 -23.08
CA ARG A 308 38.06 -5.75 -22.38
C ARG A 308 36.96 -4.69 -22.38
N VAL A 309 37.29 -3.41 -22.18
CA VAL A 309 36.32 -2.31 -22.28
C VAL A 309 35.67 -2.27 -23.67
N VAL A 310 36.48 -2.38 -24.73
CA VAL A 310 35.99 -2.41 -26.12
C VAL A 310 35.14 -3.66 -26.38
N ASP A 311 35.48 -4.80 -25.79
CA ASP A 311 34.74 -6.05 -25.98
C ASP A 311 33.35 -6.00 -25.32
N VAL A 312 33.23 -5.39 -24.14
CA VAL A 312 31.97 -5.35 -23.36
C VAL A 312 31.07 -4.16 -23.71
N ALA A 313 31.66 -3.01 -24.06
CA ALA A 313 30.92 -1.77 -24.30
C ALA A 313 31.53 -0.94 -25.45
N PRO A 314 31.61 -1.47 -26.68
CA PRO A 314 32.29 -0.79 -27.80
C PRO A 314 31.69 0.57 -28.19
N ASN A 315 30.42 0.78 -27.87
CA ASN A 315 29.68 2.00 -28.22
C ASN A 315 29.49 2.96 -27.04
N SER A 316 30.06 2.68 -25.86
CA SER A 316 30.05 3.62 -24.73
C SER A 316 31.12 4.70 -24.92
N GLU A 317 31.06 5.75 -24.10
CA GLU A 317 32.10 6.77 -24.06
C GLU A 317 33.46 6.16 -23.69
N GLU A 318 33.49 5.32 -22.66
CA GLU A 318 34.68 4.58 -22.23
C GLU A 318 35.18 3.63 -23.33
N GLY A 319 34.28 2.99 -24.09
CA GLY A 319 34.61 2.14 -25.24
C GLY A 319 35.33 2.91 -26.35
N ALA A 320 34.78 4.06 -26.74
CA ALA A 320 35.40 4.94 -27.73
C ALA A 320 36.78 5.44 -27.26
N GLN A 321 36.90 5.85 -26.00
CA GLN A 321 38.17 6.28 -25.40
C GLN A 321 39.19 5.13 -25.33
N ALA A 322 38.76 3.93 -24.96
CA ALA A 322 39.61 2.74 -24.90
C ALA A 322 40.15 2.37 -26.29
N GLN A 323 39.31 2.38 -27.33
CA GLN A 323 39.72 2.08 -28.70
C GLN A 323 40.74 3.10 -29.24
N ALA A 324 40.51 4.39 -28.98
CA ALA A 324 41.44 5.45 -29.36
C ALA A 324 42.79 5.28 -28.65
N THR A 325 42.76 4.98 -27.35
CA THR A 325 43.97 4.79 -26.53
C THR A 325 44.76 3.57 -26.99
N LEU A 326 44.11 2.42 -27.20
CA LEU A 326 44.74 1.20 -27.72
C LEU A 326 45.49 1.44 -29.03
N SER A 327 44.89 2.20 -29.94
CA SER A 327 45.48 2.50 -31.25
C SER A 327 46.73 3.40 -31.15
N ALA A 328 46.88 4.12 -30.03
CA ALA A 328 48.00 5.03 -29.78
C ALA A 328 49.10 4.41 -28.90
N LEU A 329 48.82 3.29 -28.22
CA LEU A 329 49.81 2.61 -27.39
C LEU A 329 50.84 1.87 -28.28
N PRO A 330 52.13 1.89 -27.88
CA PRO A 330 53.22 1.23 -28.62
C PRO A 330 53.09 -0.30 -28.59
#